data_AF-X1GYM0-F1
#
_entry.id   AF-X1GYM0-F1
#
_cell.length_a   1.000
_cell.length_b   1.000
_cell.length_c   1.000
_cell.angle_alpha   90.00
_cell.angle_beta   90.00
_cell.angle_gamma   90.00
#
_symmetry.space_group_name_H-M   'P 1'
#
loop_
_entity.id
_entity.type
_entity.pdbx_description
1 polymer ?
#
loop_
_entity_poly.entity_id
_entity_poly.type
_entity_poly.pdbx_seq_one_letter_code
_entity_poly.pdbx_strand_id
1 'polypeptide(L)'
;VLELKHSLPHVEYETLSKEVLEKRIQNKDMFHFSHTMETQLGGIVKAGFVMTDFYEDRRPEEDGNPIRHYMPSYYVARAQKIY
;
A
#
# COMPACT_ATOMS: atom_id res chain seq x y z
N VAL A 1 23.74 -2.92 -1.74
CA VAL A 1 23.21 -2.79 -3.12
C VAL A 1 21.70 -2.95 -3.02
N LEU A 2 20.92 -2.07 -3.65
CA LEU A 2 19.46 -2.17 -3.69
C LEU A 2 19.08 -3.11 -4.85
N GLU A 3 18.23 -4.10 -4.59
CA GLU A 3 17.79 -5.10 -5.57
C GLU A 3 16.30 -4.92 -5.88
N LEU A 4 15.97 -4.70 -7.15
CA LEU A 4 14.58 -4.58 -7.63
C LEU A 4 14.05 -5.97 -7.98
N LYS A 5 13.31 -6.58 -7.04
CA LYS A 5 12.87 -7.97 -7.15
C LYS A 5 11.42 -8.16 -7.62
N HIS A 6 10.54 -7.20 -7.34
CA HIS A 6 9.10 -7.35 -7.55
C HIS A 6 8.50 -6.13 -8.27
N SER A 7 7.72 -6.36 -9.32
CA SER A 7 6.95 -5.34 -10.04
C SER A 7 5.66 -5.00 -9.29
N LEU A 8 5.14 -3.77 -9.46
CA LEU A 8 3.80 -3.42 -8.99
C LEU A 8 2.72 -3.88 -9.99
N PRO A 9 1.54 -4.36 -9.53
CA PRO A 9 1.25 -4.71 -8.15
C PRO A 9 1.93 -6.02 -7.74
N HIS A 10 2.26 -6.14 -6.46
CA HIS A 10 2.84 -7.35 -5.88
C HIS A 10 2.06 -7.75 -4.63
N VAL A 11 1.79 -9.05 -4.51
CA VAL A 11 1.19 -9.69 -3.33
C VAL A 11 2.18 -10.74 -2.85
N GLU A 12 2.74 -10.55 -1.65
CA GLU A 12 3.91 -11.33 -1.20
C GLU A 12 3.62 -12.83 -1.17
N TYR A 13 2.48 -13.23 -0.61
CA TYR A 13 2.15 -14.66 -0.45
C TYR A 13 1.97 -15.42 -1.76
N GLU A 14 1.68 -14.75 -2.87
CA GLU A 14 1.55 -15.38 -4.19
C GLU A 14 2.90 -15.83 -4.76
N THR A 15 4.00 -15.31 -4.20
CA THR A 15 5.37 -15.63 -4.63
C THR A 15 6.14 -16.51 -3.64
N LEU A 16 5.55 -16.82 -2.48
CA LEU A 16 6.16 -17.70 -1.49
C LEU A 16 5.94 -19.16 -1.83
N SER A 17 6.88 -20.02 -1.43
CA SER A 17 6.61 -21.46 -1.41
C SER A 17 5.54 -21.79 -0.38
N LYS A 18 4.84 -22.91 -0.57
CA LYS A 18 3.76 -23.35 0.32
C LYS A 18 4.24 -23.51 1.77
N GLU A 19 5.44 -24.07 1.95
CA GLU A 19 6.03 -24.30 3.28
C GLU A 19 6.35 -22.99 3.99
N VAL A 20 6.88 -22.00 3.27
CA VAL A 20 7.18 -20.67 3.83
C VAL A 20 5.90 -19.93 4.18
N LEU A 21 4.89 -20.01 3.31
CA LEU A 21 3.58 -19.40 3.55
C LEU A 21 2.93 -19.99 4.80
N GLU A 22 2.86 -21.31 4.92
CA GLU A 22 2.28 -22.00 6.08
C GLU A 22 2.99 -21.62 7.39
N LYS A 23 4.33 -21.57 7.37
CA LYS A 23 5.13 -21.17 8.54
C LYS A 23 4.83 -19.72 8.95
N ARG A 24 4.77 -18.79 8.00
CA ARG A 24 4.46 -17.37 8.28
C ARG A 24 3.05 -17.19 8.83
N ILE A 25 2.07 -17.94 8.30
CA ILE A 25 0.70 -17.94 8.82
C ILE A 25 0.67 -18.43 10.27
N GLN A 26 1.36 -19.54 10.59
CA GLN A 26 1.43 -20.06 11.96
C GLN A 26 2.06 -19.06 12.94
N ASN A 27 3.08 -18.33 12.48
CA ASN A 27 3.76 -17.29 13.26
C ASN A 27 2.96 -16.00 13.40
N LYS A 28 1.85 -15.84 12.66
CA LYS A 28 1.09 -14.58 12.54
C LYS A 28 1.93 -13.42 12.00
N ASP A 29 2.85 -13.73 11.09
CA ASP A 29 3.66 -12.72 10.42
C ASP A 29 2.78 -11.85 9.50
N MET A 30 3.14 -10.58 9.35
CA MET A 30 2.51 -9.68 8.39
C MET A 30 2.97 -10.02 6.96
N PHE A 31 2.04 -9.89 6.00
CA PHE A 31 2.35 -9.97 4.58
C PHE A 31 2.27 -8.60 3.93
N HIS A 32 3.17 -8.37 2.98
CA HIS A 32 3.17 -7.15 2.20
C HIS A 32 2.37 -7.31 0.92
N PHE A 33 1.68 -6.24 0.53
CA PHE A 33 1.09 -6.10 -0.78
C PHE A 33 1.30 -4.66 -1.26
N SER A 34 1.14 -4.46 -2.55
CA SER A 34 1.36 -3.15 -3.18
C SER A 34 0.42 -2.95 -4.36
N HIS A 35 0.29 -1.71 -4.79
CA HIS A 35 -0.65 -1.29 -5.83
C HIS A 35 -0.05 -0.20 -6.69
N THR A 36 -0.63 0.03 -7.87
CA THR A 36 -0.40 1.26 -8.62
C THR A 36 -1.36 2.35 -8.14
N MET A 37 -0.99 3.62 -8.33
CA MET A 37 -1.89 4.74 -8.07
C MET A 37 -3.10 4.75 -9.01
N GLU A 38 -2.97 4.20 -10.22
CA GLU A 38 -4.11 4.02 -11.12
C GLU A 38 -5.13 3.03 -10.54
N THR A 39 -4.68 1.92 -9.94
CA THR A 39 -5.59 0.99 -9.26
C THR A 39 -6.24 1.66 -8.05
N GLN A 40 -5.47 2.38 -7.23
CA GLN A 40 -5.99 3.00 -6.01
C GLN A 40 -6.89 4.21 -6.28
N LEU A 41 -6.34 5.29 -6.84
CA LEU A 41 -7.07 6.55 -7.06
C LEU A 41 -7.88 6.52 -8.36
N GLY A 42 -7.33 5.94 -9.42
CA GLY A 42 -8.06 5.77 -10.67
C GLY A 42 -9.26 4.82 -10.53
N GLY A 43 -9.17 3.81 -9.66
CA GLY A 43 -10.30 2.94 -9.30
C GLY A 43 -11.48 3.70 -8.69
N ILE A 44 -11.22 4.68 -7.83
CA ILE A 44 -12.25 5.57 -7.24
C ILE A 44 -12.98 6.35 -8.35
N VAL A 45 -12.23 6.92 -9.29
CA VAL A 45 -12.80 7.67 -10.42
C VAL A 45 -13.60 6.76 -11.35
N LYS A 46 -13.06 5.58 -11.70
CA LYS A 46 -13.74 4.57 -12.54
C LYS A 46 -15.04 4.06 -11.89
N ALA A 47 -15.12 4.04 -10.55
CA ALA A 47 -16.34 3.71 -9.81
C ALA A 47 -17.40 4.83 -9.83
N GLY A 48 -17.13 5.98 -10.46
CA GLY A 48 -18.05 7.10 -10.61
C GLY A 48 -18.05 8.06 -9.42
N PHE A 49 -17.02 8.03 -8.58
CA PHE A 49 -16.83 9.02 -7.53
C PHE A 49 -16.02 10.21 -8.06
N VAL A 50 -16.36 11.40 -7.58
CA VAL A 50 -15.55 12.60 -7.75
C VAL A 50 -14.70 12.79 -6.51
N MET A 51 -13.39 12.86 -6.70
CA MET A 51 -12.46 13.21 -5.62
C MET A 51 -12.63 14.69 -5.28
N THR A 52 -12.88 14.99 -4.01
CA THR A 52 -13.14 16.35 -3.52
C THR A 52 -12.10 16.82 -2.51
N ASP A 53 -11.15 15.96 -2.13
CA ASP A 53 -9.99 16.31 -1.32
C ASP A 53 -8.91 15.23 -1.39
N PHE A 54 -7.67 15.61 -1.09
CA PHE A 54 -6.54 14.70 -0.98
C PHE A 54 -5.53 15.23 0.04
N TYR A 55 -5.14 14.37 0.98
CA TYR A 55 -4.20 14.70 2.04
C TYR A 55 -3.12 13.62 2.12
N GLU A 56 -1.88 14.03 2.34
CA GLU A 56 -0.75 13.13 2.58
C GLU A 56 -0.21 13.33 3.99
N ASP A 57 0.19 12.22 4.62
CA ASP A 57 0.80 12.23 5.94
C ASP A 57 2.07 11.38 5.97
N ARG A 58 2.90 11.65 6.96
CA ARG A 58 4.15 10.96 7.21
C ARG A 58 4.00 10.06 8.43
N ARG A 59 4.75 8.95 8.44
CA ARG A 59 4.79 8.00 9.57
C ARG A 59 5.03 8.70 10.91
N PRO A 60 4.39 8.34 12.03
CA PRO A 60 4.60 9.00 13.32
C PRO A 60 6.07 9.01 13.76
N GLU A 61 6.53 10.05 14.47
CA GLU A 61 7.93 10.11 14.94
C GLU A 61 8.25 8.98 15.93
N GLU A 62 7.25 8.55 16.68
CA GLU A 62 7.33 7.51 17.70
C GLU A 62 7.71 6.14 17.14
N ASP A 63 7.50 5.89 15.84
CA ASP A 63 7.88 4.62 15.21
C ASP A 63 9.36 4.55 14.79
N GLY A 64 10.08 5.67 14.88
CA GLY A 64 11.51 5.77 14.61
C GLY A 64 11.91 5.45 13.16
N ASN A 65 10.96 5.34 12.22
CA ASN A 65 11.27 4.94 10.85
C ASN A 65 11.82 6.13 10.04
N PRO A 66 13.08 6.07 9.57
CA PRO A 66 13.73 7.20 8.91
C PRO A 66 13.02 7.65 7.62
N ILE A 67 12.20 6.79 7.01
CA ILE A 67 11.45 7.09 5.78
C ILE A 67 10.56 8.33 5.94
N ARG A 68 10.09 8.64 7.17
CA ARG A 68 9.30 9.83 7.50
C ARG A 68 9.96 11.11 6.99
N HIS A 69 11.30 11.20 7.05
CA HIS A 69 12.02 12.40 6.66
C HIS A 69 12.14 12.56 5.14
N TYR A 70 11.98 11.46 4.39
CA TYR A 70 12.19 11.43 2.95
C TYR A 70 10.88 11.51 2.14
N MET A 71 9.78 10.92 2.61
CA MET A 71 8.50 10.97 1.88
C MET A 71 7.26 10.78 2.78
N PRO A 72 6.09 11.30 2.36
CA PRO A 72 4.81 10.85 2.91
C PRO A 72 4.66 9.35 2.67
N SER A 73 4.15 8.65 3.68
CA SER A 73 3.94 7.20 3.63
C SER A 73 2.46 6.82 3.71
N TYR A 74 1.60 7.81 3.96
CA TYR A 74 0.16 7.67 4.02
C TYR A 74 -0.49 8.73 3.15
N TYR A 75 -1.67 8.41 2.63
CA TYR A 75 -2.54 9.41 2.04
C TYR A 75 -4.00 9.06 2.34
N VAL A 76 -4.87 10.07 2.26
CA VAL A 76 -6.31 9.95 2.38
C VAL A 76 -6.93 10.70 1.22
N ALA A 77 -7.78 10.03 0.44
CA ALA A 77 -8.57 10.64 -0.61
C ALA A 77 -10.04 10.75 -0.15
N ARG A 78 -10.60 11.97 -0.16
CA ARG A 78 -12.03 12.17 0.03
C ARG A 78 -12.71 12.12 -1.33
N ALA A 79 -13.74 11.29 -1.44
CA ALA A 79 -14.50 11.12 -2.67
C ALA A 79 -16.00 11.08 -2.38
N GLN A 80 -16.81 11.68 -3.26
CA GLN A 80 -18.27 11.64 -3.19
C GLN A 80 -18.85 11.09 -4.49
N LYS A 81 -19.92 10.31 -4.38
CA LYS A 81 -20.73 9.97 -5.55
C LYS A 81 -21.72 11.10 -5.77
N ILE A 82 -21.71 11.67 -6.97
CA ILE A 82 -22.69 12.69 -7.35
C ILE A 82 -23.91 11.93 -7.88
N TYR A 83 -25.05 12.12 -7.22
CA TYR A 83 -26.33 11.55 -7.61
C TYR A 83 -27.10 12.53 -8.50
#